data_AF-A0A841DXG8-F1
#
_entry.id   AF-A0A841DXG8-F1
#
_cell.length_a   1.000
_cell.length_b   1.000
_cell.length_c   1.000
_cell.angle_alpha   90.00
_cell.angle_beta   90.00
_cell.angle_gamma   90.00
#
_symmetry.space_group_name_H-M   'P 1'
#
loop_
_entity.id
_entity.type
_entity.pdbx_description
1 polymer ?
#
loop_
_entity_poly.entity_id
_entity_poly.type
_entity_poly.pdbx_seq_one_letter_code
_entity_poly.pdbx_strand_id
1 'polypeptide(L)'
;MSDPVHAVLLGGSSVVLAGLASAANAADTLSRPEQIAVLVIAALVLTGIYLLACTVWPYANCPRCEGSGKSRSPGGKKFRNCPRCEGTGRRERLGRRLLRKGDR
;
A
#
# COMPACT_ATOMS: atom_id res chain seq x y z
N MET A 1 -1.07 24.18 26.30
CA MET A 1 -2.02 24.23 25.19
C MET A 1 -1.91 22.87 24.50
N SER A 2 -2.77 21.93 24.85
CA SER A 2 -2.75 20.56 24.33
C SER A 2 -3.34 20.55 22.93
N ASP A 3 -2.52 20.23 21.93
CA ASP A 3 -2.90 20.33 20.52
C ASP A 3 -4.05 19.37 20.17
N PRO A 4 -5.07 19.82 19.42
CA PRO A 4 -6.24 19.01 19.05
C PRO A 4 -5.86 17.74 18.27
N VAL A 5 -4.68 17.75 17.63
CA VAL A 5 -4.12 16.62 16.90
C VAL A 5 -3.80 15.42 17.81
N HIS A 6 -3.34 15.67 19.04
CA HIS A 6 -3.04 14.60 20.00
C HIS A 6 -4.31 13.93 20.53
N ALA A 7 -5.39 14.70 20.70
CA ALA A 7 -6.69 14.16 21.13
C ALA A 7 -7.32 13.27 20.04
N VAL A 8 -7.21 13.66 18.76
CA VAL A 8 -7.68 12.85 17.63
C VAL A 8 -6.85 11.58 17.47
N LEU A 9 -5.52 11.65 17.64
CA LEU A 9 -4.66 10.48 17.57
C LEU A 9 -4.92 9.49 18.72
N LEU A 10 -5.05 9.97 19.96
CA LEU A 10 -5.37 9.12 21.12
C LEU A 10 -6.80 8.54 21.05
N GLY A 11 -7.77 9.34 20.61
CA GLY A 11 -9.14 8.89 20.36
C GLY A 11 -9.22 7.86 19.24
N GLY A 12 -8.50 8.08 18.13
CA GLY A 12 -8.40 7.11 17.04
C GLY A 12 -7.74 5.80 17.47
N SER A 13 -6.63 5.88 18.22
CA SER A 13 -5.92 4.69 18.72
C SER A 13 -6.76 3.89 19.71
N SER A 14 -7.52 4.54 20.60
CA SER A 14 -8.37 3.86 21.59
C SER A 14 -9.58 3.17 20.94
N VAL A 15 -10.21 3.77 19.93
CA VAL A 15 -11.29 3.14 19.15
C VAL A 15 -10.76 1.92 18.38
N VAL A 16 -9.58 2.03 17.77
CA VAL A 16 -8.94 0.91 17.04
C VAL A 16 -8.60 -0.23 18.00
N LEU A 17 -7.99 0.05 19.15
CA LEU A 17 -7.65 -0.96 20.16
C LEU A 17 -8.89 -1.66 20.74
N ALA A 18 -9.97 -0.91 21.03
CA ALA A 18 -11.23 -1.48 21.50
C ALA A 18 -11.89 -2.38 20.44
N GLY A 19 -11.87 -1.96 19.17
CA GLY A 19 -12.36 -2.75 18.05
C GLY A 19 -11.60 -4.08 17.88
N LEU A 20 -10.26 -4.03 17.95
CA LEU A 20 -9.39 -5.22 17.88
C LEU A 20 -9.65 -6.20 19.04
N ALA A 21 -9.85 -5.70 20.26
CA ALA A 21 -10.14 -6.54 21.42
C ALA A 21 -11.52 -7.22 21.30
N SER A 22 -12.56 -6.52 20.83
CA SER A 22 -13.88 -7.11 20.61
C SER A 22 -13.88 -8.17 19.50
N ALA A 23 -13.07 -8.00 18.46
CA ALA A 23 -12.93 -8.98 17.38
C ALA A 23 -12.23 -10.27 17.84
N ALA A 24 -11.23 -10.17 18.73
CA ALA A 24 -10.55 -11.33 19.29
C ALA A 24 -11.49 -12.18 20.17
N ASN A 25 -12.26 -11.54 21.05
CA ASN A 25 -13.24 -12.23 21.90
C ASN A 25 -14.36 -12.90 21.09
N ALA A 26 -14.74 -12.32 19.94
CA ALA A 26 -15.71 -12.95 19.04
C ALA A 26 -15.14 -14.19 18.34
N ALA A 27 -13.86 -14.18 17.96
CA ALA A 27 -13.19 -15.30 17.30
C ALA A 27 -13.08 -16.55 18.19
N ASP A 28 -12.99 -16.38 19.51
CA ASP A 28 -12.93 -17.47 20.49
C ASP A 28 -14.29 -18.17 20.69
N THR A 29 -15.41 -17.52 20.33
CA THR A 29 -16.77 -18.11 20.44
C THR A 29 -17.21 -18.90 19.20
N LEU A 30 -16.47 -18.80 18.10
CA LEU A 30 -16.83 -19.43 16.83
C LEU A 30 -16.35 -20.89 16.75
N SER A 31 -17.19 -21.73 16.17
CA SER A 31 -16.84 -23.13 15.87
C SER A 31 -15.70 -23.20 14.83
N ARG A 32 -14.86 -24.25 14.87
CA ARG A 32 -13.72 -24.44 13.92
C ARG A 32 -14.06 -24.19 12.43
N PRO A 33 -15.20 -24.64 11.87
CA PRO A 33 -15.53 -24.34 10.47
C PRO A 33 -15.79 -22.85 10.23
N GLU A 34 -16.39 -22.16 11.19
CA GLU A 34 -16.66 -20.73 11.09
C GLU A 34 -15.38 -19.89 11.23
N GLN A 35 -14.42 -20.33 12.05
CA GLN A 35 -13.10 -19.69 12.14
C GLN A 35 -12.39 -19.68 10.78
N ILE A 36 -12.44 -20.78 10.03
CA ILE A 36 -11.83 -20.85 8.69
C ILE A 36 -12.53 -19.88 7.73
N ALA A 37 -13.87 -19.85 7.75
CA ALA A 37 -14.63 -18.94 6.89
C ALA A 37 -14.29 -17.47 7.16
N VAL A 38 -14.19 -17.07 8.42
CA VAL A 38 -13.81 -15.70 8.82
C VAL A 38 -12.39 -15.37 8.35
N LEU A 39 -11.43 -16.28 8.50
CA LEU A 39 -10.05 -16.07 8.04
C LEU A 39 -9.97 -15.91 6.52
N VAL A 40 -10.72 -16.70 5.76
CA VAL A 40 -10.78 -16.59 4.29
C VAL A 40 -11.37 -15.25 3.89
N ILE A 41 -12.48 -14.83 4.50
CA ILE A 41 -13.12 -13.53 4.22
C ILE A 41 -12.16 -12.39 4.58
N ALA A 42 -11.50 -12.44 5.73
CA ALA A 42 -10.53 -11.43 6.14
C ALA A 42 -9.35 -11.34 5.14
N ALA A 43 -8.83 -12.47 4.68
CA ALA A 43 -7.78 -12.51 3.66
C ALA A 43 -8.24 -11.90 2.33
N LEU A 44 -9.47 -12.17 1.89
CA LEU A 44 -10.05 -11.57 0.68
C LEU A 44 -10.22 -10.05 0.83
N VAL A 45 -10.68 -9.57 1.98
CA VAL A 45 -10.83 -8.13 2.23
C VAL A 45 -9.46 -7.44 2.24
N LEU A 46 -8.47 -8.00 2.95
CA LEU A 46 -7.12 -7.44 3.00
C LEU A 46 -6.45 -7.40 1.61
N THR A 47 -6.60 -8.47 0.83
CA THR A 47 -6.08 -8.50 -0.54
C THR A 47 -6.80 -7.50 -1.44
N GLY A 48 -8.11 -7.35 -1.32
CA GLY A 48 -8.89 -6.32 -2.03
C GLY A 48 -8.45 -4.90 -1.70
N ILE A 49 -8.29 -4.57 -0.41
CA ILE A 49 -7.79 -3.26 0.04
C ILE A 49 -6.37 -3.01 -0.47
N TYR A 50 -5.50 -4.01 -0.45
CA TYR A 50 -4.14 -3.90 -0.97
C TYR A 50 -4.13 -3.62 -2.49
N LEU A 51 -4.99 -4.29 -3.25
CA LEU A 51 -5.14 -4.04 -4.67
C LEU A 51 -5.68 -2.63 -4.95
N LEU A 52 -6.68 -2.17 -4.20
CA LEU A 52 -7.20 -0.79 -4.28
C LEU A 52 -6.12 0.24 -3.93
N ALA A 53 -5.33 0.03 -2.88
CA ALA A 53 -4.21 0.91 -2.56
C ALA A 53 -3.19 0.95 -3.72
N CYS A 54 -2.95 -0.19 -4.36
CA CYS A 54 -2.10 -0.28 -5.54
C CYS A 54 -2.71 0.36 -6.80
N THR A 55 -4.03 0.52 -6.91
CA THR A 55 -4.66 1.26 -8.02
C THR A 55 -4.60 2.76 -7.81
N VAL A 56 -4.76 3.22 -6.56
CA VAL A 56 -4.65 4.64 -6.20
C VAL A 56 -3.22 5.15 -6.38
N TRP A 57 -2.22 4.38 -5.93
CA TRP A 57 -0.79 4.70 -6.11
C TRP A 57 -0.04 3.66 -6.95
N PRO A 58 -0.28 3.62 -8.28
CA PRO A 58 0.27 2.59 -9.14
C PRO A 58 1.74 2.82 -9.50
N TYR A 59 2.25 4.04 -9.34
CA TYR A 59 3.59 4.43 -9.73
C TYR A 59 4.47 4.66 -8.50
N ALA A 60 5.62 4.00 -8.45
CA ALA A 60 6.71 4.35 -7.54
C ALA A 60 7.75 5.19 -8.27
N ASN A 61 8.48 6.04 -7.56
CA ASN A 61 9.63 6.72 -8.13
C ASN A 61 10.69 5.70 -8.55
N CYS A 62 11.32 5.92 -9.70
CA CYS A 62 12.44 5.07 -10.11
C CYS A 62 13.61 5.28 -9.13
N PRO A 63 14.15 4.24 -8.47
CA PRO A 63 15.20 4.41 -7.46
C PRO A 63 16.54 4.89 -8.02
N ARG A 64 16.71 4.90 -9.35
CA ARG A 64 17.96 5.33 -10.01
C ARG A 64 17.98 6.83 -10.34
N CYS A 65 16.82 7.42 -10.60
CA CYS A 65 16.69 8.84 -10.93
C CYS A 65 15.82 9.60 -9.92
N GLU A 66 15.34 8.90 -8.89
CA GLU A 66 14.52 9.42 -7.80
C GLU A 66 13.24 10.15 -8.25
N GLY A 67 12.73 9.81 -9.43
CA GLY A 67 11.56 10.48 -10.02
C GLY A 67 11.89 11.52 -11.09
N SER A 68 13.16 11.91 -11.26
CA SER A 68 13.54 12.98 -12.21
C SER A 68 13.49 12.56 -13.68
N GLY A 69 13.45 11.26 -13.99
CA GLY A 69 13.51 10.72 -15.35
C GLY A 69 14.87 10.91 -16.06
N LYS A 70 15.80 11.65 -15.46
CA LYS A 70 17.06 12.07 -16.08
C LYS A 70 18.24 11.51 -15.30
N SER A 71 19.24 11.01 -16.02
CA SER A 71 20.53 10.61 -15.47
C SER A 71 21.56 11.67 -15.83
N ARG A 72 22.27 12.23 -14.84
CA ARG A 72 23.37 13.16 -15.09
C ARG A 72 24.60 12.39 -15.56
N SER A 73 25.29 12.92 -16.58
CA SER A 73 26.62 12.45 -16.95
C SER A 73 27.63 12.87 -15.86
N PRO A 74 28.71 12.09 -15.61
CA PRO A 74 29.74 12.44 -14.62
C PRO A 74 30.32 13.86 -14.78
N GLY A 75 30.31 14.41 -16.00
CA GLY A 75 30.76 15.77 -16.29
C GLY A 75 29.69 16.86 -16.18
N GLY A 76 28.46 16.57 -15.75
CA GLY A 76 27.38 17.54 -15.48
C GLY A 76 26.79 18.30 -16.70
N LYS A 77 27.51 18.36 -17.82
CA LYS A 77 27.16 19.16 -19.01
C LYS A 77 26.11 18.52 -19.92
N LYS A 78 25.78 17.25 -19.72
CA LYS A 78 24.81 16.51 -20.55
C LYS A 78 23.87 15.67 -19.66
N PHE A 79 22.58 15.75 -19.97
CA PHE A 79 21.55 14.89 -19.40
C PHE A 79 21.25 13.77 -20.39
N ARG A 80 21.13 12.54 -19.89
CA ARG A 80 20.57 11.41 -20.67
C ARG A 80 19.30 10.94 -20.01
N ASN A 81 18.41 10.30 -20.77
CA ASN A 81 17.27 9.63 -20.17
C ASN A 81 17.76 8.52 -19.24
N CYS A 82 17.11 8.35 -18.10
CA CYS A 82 17.45 7.26 -17.20
C CYS A 82 17.21 5.92 -17.93
N PRO A 83 18.23 5.04 -18.07
CA PRO A 83 18.09 3.81 -18.85
C PRO A 83 17.17 2.77 -18.19
N ARG A 84 16.71 3.02 -16.96
CA ARG A 84 15.85 2.09 -16.20
C ARG A 84 14.36 2.42 -16.29
N CYS A 85 14.03 3.69 -16.48
CA CYS A 85 12.64 4.16 -16.64
C CYS A 85 12.40 4.82 -18.00
N GLU A 86 13.40 4.82 -18.87
CA GLU A 86 13.34 5.36 -20.24
C GLU A 86 12.89 6.83 -20.31
N GLY A 87 13.15 7.60 -19.26
CA GLY A 87 12.74 9.01 -19.19
C GLY A 87 11.43 9.27 -18.45
N THR A 88 10.65 8.24 -18.11
CA THR A 88 9.33 8.40 -17.46
C THR A 88 9.40 8.80 -15.98
N GLY A 89 10.55 8.60 -15.32
CA GLY A 89 10.77 8.88 -13.90
C GLY A 89 10.05 7.92 -12.95
N ARG A 90 9.16 7.06 -13.46
CA ARG A 90 8.23 6.24 -12.67
C ARG A 90 8.43 4.76 -12.98
N ARG A 91 8.16 3.90 -12.01
CA ARG A 91 8.13 2.44 -12.14
C ARG A 91 6.76 1.94 -11.71
N GLU A 92 6.12 1.12 -12.53
CA GLU A 92 4.87 0.45 -12.16
C GLU A 92 5.08 -0.50 -10.97
N ARG A 93 4.26 -0.33 -9.94
CA ARG A 93 4.16 -1.26 -8.81
C ARG A 93 3.45 -2.55 -9.25
N LEU A 94 3.69 -3.65 -8.54
CA LEU A 94 3.20 -4.99 -8.90
C LEU A 94 1.67 -5.05 -9.00
N GLY A 95 0.92 -4.28 -8.20
CA GLY A 95 -0.55 -4.33 -8.23
C GLY A 95 -1.16 -3.91 -9.58
N ARG A 96 -0.58 -2.93 -10.28
CA ARG A 96 -1.03 -2.57 -11.65
C ARG A 96 -0.71 -3.66 -12.67
N ARG A 97 0.40 -4.40 -12.48
CA ARG A 97 0.78 -5.54 -13.34
C ARG A 97 -0.17 -6.72 -13.20
N LEU A 98 -0.70 -6.97 -12.00
CA LEU A 98 -1.65 -8.06 -11.76
C LEU A 98 -3.02 -7.76 -12.37
N LEU A 99 -3.52 -6.53 -12.20
CA LEU A 99 -4.79 -6.10 -12.80
C LEU A 99 -4.76 -6.18 -14.33
N ARG A 100 -3.68 -5.71 -14.97
CA ARG A 100 -3.51 -5.81 -16.43
C ARG A 100 -3.46 -7.26 -16.95
N LYS A 101 -3.07 -8.23 -16.11
CA LYS A 101 -2.96 -9.64 -16.52
C LYS A 101 -4.29 -10.39 -16.43
N GLY A 102 -5.28 -9.87 -15.72
CA GLY A 102 -6.62 -10.47 -15.60
C GLY A 102 -7.55 -10.19 -16.79
N ASP A 103 -7.25 -9.19 -17.62
CA ASP A 103 -8.04 -8.80 -18.81
C ASP A 103 -7.63 -9.54 -20.11
N ARG A 104 -6.98 -10.71 -20.02
CA ARG A 104 -6.56 -11.51 -21.20
C ARG A 104 -7.07 -12.93 -21.08
#